data_AF-A0AAD7C636-F1
#
_entry.id   AF-A0AAD7C636-F1
#
_cell.length_a   1.000
_cell.length_b   1.000
_cell.length_c   1.000
_cell.angle_alpha   90.00
_cell.angle_beta   90.00
_cell.angle_gamma   90.00
#
_symmetry.space_group_name_H-M   'P 1'
#
loop_
_entity.id
_entity.type
_entity.pdbx_description
1 polymer ?
#
loop_
_entity_poly.entity_id
_entity_poly.type
_entity_poly.pdbx_seq_one_letter_code
_entity_poly.pdbx_strand_id
1 'polypeptide(L)'
;MTAPGIYNARVEVCACESAPKRLLRSGCFPCAPQRPGLAVDVRVLEFFRSLYLRIAPNKSVGIGALQDHLEKMGYQLASNDALVRQFGAALDWYTYLTHQAEAYIDQKLDTLRTSSQTPDLPPPTPIIPETPQPAATASGSRGSKRARADDDNEEPGPNRGKKARTKGPEKPKPENPFPEPPNLDHPSEYLGSRCPLCFGGDEWGHL
;
A
#
# COMPACT_ATOMS: atom_id res chain seq x y z
N MET A 1 -27.08 17.46 -7.57
CA MET A 1 -26.43 18.70 -8.04
C MET A 1 -25.48 19.15 -6.94
N THR A 2 -24.19 18.85 -7.08
CA THR A 2 -23.15 19.18 -6.10
C THR A 2 -22.82 20.67 -6.22
N ALA A 3 -22.81 21.40 -5.11
CA ALA A 3 -22.41 22.80 -5.11
C ALA A 3 -20.95 22.94 -5.60
N PRO A 4 -20.62 23.95 -6.43
CA PRO A 4 -19.24 24.18 -6.83
C PRO A 4 -18.40 24.59 -5.62
N GLY A 5 -17.23 23.96 -5.43
CA GLY A 5 -16.25 24.33 -4.40
C GLY A 5 -16.19 23.42 -3.17
N ILE A 6 -15.79 24.00 -2.03
CA ILE A 6 -15.66 23.30 -0.75
C ILE A 6 -16.99 23.40 0.01
N TYR A 7 -17.50 22.26 0.48
CA TYR A 7 -18.73 22.20 1.26
C TYR A 7 -18.63 21.15 2.38
N ASN A 8 -19.46 21.31 3.41
CA ASN A 8 -19.61 20.30 4.46
C ASN A 8 -20.59 19.22 4.02
N ALA A 9 -20.16 17.96 4.06
CA ALA A 9 -20.99 16.82 3.76
C ALA A 9 -21.22 15.97 5.03
N ARG A 10 -22.44 15.51 5.24
CA ARG A 10 -22.75 14.46 6.23
C ARG A 10 -22.93 13.15 5.49
N VAL A 11 -22.11 12.17 5.84
CA VAL A 11 -22.18 10.82 5.28
C VAL A 11 -22.66 9.89 6.38
N GLU A 12 -23.85 9.35 6.23
CA GLU A 12 -24.33 8.30 7.12
C GLU A 12 -23.47 7.06 6.93
N VAL A 13 -23.31 6.23 7.98
CA VAL A 13 -22.58 4.96 7.92
C VAL A 13 -23.49 3.83 8.39
N CYS A 14 -23.36 2.65 7.78
CA CYS A 14 -24.19 1.46 7.99
C CYS A 14 -23.23 0.28 8.00
N ALA A 15 -23.56 -0.79 8.73
CA ALA A 15 -22.81 -2.05 8.66
C ALA A 15 -22.71 -2.59 7.22
N CYS A 16 -23.70 -2.29 6.40
CA CYS A 16 -23.80 -2.66 4.99
C CYS A 16 -22.89 -1.86 4.05
N GLU A 17 -22.52 -0.63 4.40
CA GLU A 17 -21.75 0.25 3.52
C GLU A 17 -20.88 1.24 4.30
N SER A 18 -19.57 1.12 4.11
CA SER A 18 -18.57 1.98 4.74
C SER A 18 -18.60 3.42 4.18
N ALA A 19 -18.15 4.39 4.97
CA ALA A 19 -18.08 5.80 4.54
C ALA A 19 -17.33 6.00 3.21
N PRO A 20 -16.17 5.34 2.96
CA PRO A 20 -15.46 5.45 1.68
C PRO A 20 -16.30 5.02 0.48
N LYS A 21 -17.05 3.91 0.58
CA LYS A 21 -17.89 3.41 -0.52
C LYS A 21 -19.00 4.40 -0.88
N ARG A 22 -19.63 4.99 0.12
CA ARG A 22 -20.66 6.02 -0.08
C ARG A 22 -20.11 7.29 -0.73
N LEU A 23 -18.94 7.76 -0.28
CA LEU A 23 -18.26 8.90 -0.89
C LEU A 23 -17.95 8.63 -2.36
N LEU A 24 -17.43 7.45 -2.68
CA LEU A 24 -17.12 7.06 -4.06
C LEU A 24 -18.37 7.10 -4.96
N ARG A 25 -19.52 6.64 -4.47
CA ARG A 25 -20.80 6.74 -5.21
C ARG A 25 -21.22 8.18 -5.51
N SER A 26 -20.83 9.13 -4.65
CA SER A 26 -21.03 10.56 -4.88
C SER A 26 -19.94 11.23 -5.73
N GLY A 27 -18.93 10.48 -6.20
CA GLY A 27 -17.82 11.00 -6.98
C GLY A 27 -16.70 11.64 -6.15
N CYS A 28 -16.67 11.41 -4.83
CA CYS A 28 -15.65 11.92 -3.94
C CYS A 28 -14.83 10.78 -3.33
N PHE A 29 -13.56 11.04 -3.05
CA PHE A 29 -12.62 10.08 -2.49
C PHE A 29 -12.10 10.58 -1.14
N PRO A 30 -12.13 9.75 -0.07
CA PRO A 30 -11.72 10.16 1.27
C PRO A 30 -10.20 10.30 1.42
N CYS A 31 -9.75 11.24 2.27
CA CYS A 31 -8.33 11.37 2.63
C CYS A 31 -7.80 10.24 3.53
N ALA A 32 -8.70 9.48 4.17
CA ALA A 32 -8.35 8.37 5.07
C ALA A 32 -9.42 7.27 5.03
N PRO A 33 -9.04 5.98 5.17
CA PRO A 33 -9.96 4.86 5.00
C PRO A 33 -11.00 4.72 6.12
N GLN A 34 -10.68 5.11 7.35
CA GLN A 34 -11.56 4.89 8.51
C GLN A 34 -12.27 6.15 9.03
N ARG A 35 -11.62 7.32 8.98
CA ARG A 35 -12.20 8.57 9.48
C ARG A 35 -11.75 9.77 8.63
N PRO A 36 -12.34 9.96 7.44
CA PRO A 36 -11.95 11.05 6.55
C PRO A 36 -12.34 12.41 7.15
N GLY A 37 -11.36 13.30 7.27
CA GLY A 37 -11.60 14.73 7.56
C GLY A 37 -11.86 15.55 6.30
N LEU A 38 -11.50 15.01 5.12
CA LEU A 38 -11.65 15.63 3.82
C LEU A 38 -12.03 14.54 2.80
N ALA A 39 -12.87 14.91 1.84
CA ALA A 39 -13.11 14.12 0.64
C ALA A 39 -12.88 15.01 -0.58
N VAL A 40 -12.17 14.49 -1.58
CA VAL A 40 -11.76 15.21 -2.78
C VAL A 40 -12.49 14.61 -3.98
N ASP A 41 -12.95 15.44 -4.91
CA ASP A 41 -13.56 14.94 -6.16
C ASP A 41 -12.56 14.04 -6.92
N VAL A 42 -13.03 12.86 -7.35
CA VAL A 42 -12.19 11.87 -8.06
C VAL A 42 -11.56 12.46 -9.31
N ARG A 43 -12.25 13.38 -10.01
CA ARG A 43 -11.73 14.05 -11.22
C ARG A 43 -10.55 14.95 -10.91
N VAL A 44 -10.56 15.61 -9.74
CA VAL A 44 -9.44 16.44 -9.29
C VAL A 44 -8.25 15.55 -8.95
N LEU A 45 -8.48 14.42 -8.26
CA LEU A 45 -7.41 13.47 -7.97
C LEU A 45 -6.80 12.86 -9.23
N GLU A 46 -7.63 12.48 -10.21
CA GLU A 46 -7.15 11.95 -11.49
C GLU A 46 -6.35 12.98 -12.29
N PHE A 47 -6.75 14.26 -12.24
CA PHE A 47 -5.96 15.35 -12.80
C PHE A 47 -4.57 15.44 -12.17
N PHE A 48 -4.48 15.42 -10.83
CA PHE A 48 -3.20 15.48 -10.11
C PHE A 48 -2.33 14.25 -10.36
N ARG A 49 -2.93 13.05 -10.39
CA ARG A 49 -2.23 11.81 -10.75
C ARG A 49 -1.65 11.91 -12.15
N SER A 50 -2.46 12.29 -13.13
CA SER A 50 -2.04 12.49 -14.53
C SER A 50 -0.97 13.57 -14.69
N LEU A 51 -1.07 14.66 -13.92
CA LEU A 51 -0.08 15.73 -13.90
C LEU A 51 1.27 15.22 -13.41
N TYR A 52 1.31 14.48 -12.29
CA TYR A 52 2.54 13.96 -11.70
C TYR A 52 3.20 12.81 -12.47
N LEU A 53 2.54 12.28 -13.50
CA LEU A 53 3.20 11.42 -14.48
C LEU A 53 4.02 12.21 -15.51
N ARG A 54 3.80 13.54 -15.62
CA ARG A 54 4.43 14.41 -16.64
C ARG A 54 5.38 15.44 -16.03
N ILE A 55 5.30 15.68 -14.73
CA ILE A 55 6.18 16.56 -13.99
C ILE A 55 6.73 15.83 -12.76
N ALA A 56 7.91 16.23 -12.29
CA ALA A 56 8.45 15.71 -11.04
C ALA A 56 7.42 15.93 -9.90
N PRO A 57 7.11 14.89 -9.10
CA PRO A 57 6.02 14.94 -8.13
C PRO A 57 6.39 15.82 -6.93
N ASN A 58 6.16 17.13 -7.05
CA ASN A 58 6.13 18.02 -5.90
C ASN A 58 4.69 18.21 -5.44
N LYS A 59 4.21 17.23 -4.63
CA LYS A 59 2.85 17.22 -4.09
C LYS A 59 2.54 18.51 -3.34
N SER A 60 3.48 18.97 -2.52
CA SER A 60 3.31 20.19 -1.72
C SER A 60 3.06 21.44 -2.57
N VAL A 61 3.82 21.62 -3.65
CA VAL A 61 3.69 22.80 -4.53
C VAL A 61 2.41 22.72 -5.36
N GLY A 62 2.08 21.57 -5.93
CA GLY A 62 0.86 21.43 -6.72
C GLY A 62 -0.40 21.62 -5.88
N ILE A 63 -0.44 21.04 -4.68
CA ILE A 63 -1.57 21.22 -3.76
C ILE A 63 -1.59 22.63 -3.19
N GLY A 64 -0.43 23.23 -2.91
CA GLY A 64 -0.31 24.64 -2.51
C GLY A 64 -0.87 25.58 -3.58
N ALA A 65 -0.57 25.34 -4.86
CA ALA A 65 -1.15 26.12 -5.96
C ALA A 65 -2.68 25.96 -6.07
N LEU A 66 -3.21 24.76 -5.83
CA LEU A 66 -4.66 24.54 -5.73
C LEU A 66 -5.24 25.31 -4.54
N GLN A 67 -4.54 25.31 -3.42
CA GLN A 67 -4.95 26.05 -2.23
C GLN A 67 -5.04 27.56 -2.51
N ASP A 68 -3.97 28.15 -3.08
CA ASP A 68 -3.94 29.56 -3.45
C ASP A 68 -5.10 29.92 -4.39
N HIS A 69 -5.46 28.99 -5.29
CA HIS A 69 -6.60 29.18 -6.19
C HIS A 69 -7.94 29.17 -5.43
N LEU A 70 -8.12 28.25 -4.49
CA LEU A 70 -9.32 28.19 -3.64
C LEU A 70 -9.46 29.42 -2.75
N GLU A 71 -8.37 29.93 -2.19
CA GLU A 71 -8.36 31.16 -1.40
C GLU A 71 -8.75 32.39 -2.23
N LYS A 72 -8.23 32.49 -3.47
CA LYS A 72 -8.63 33.55 -4.42
C LYS A 72 -10.11 33.49 -4.78
N MET A 73 -10.71 32.30 -4.74
CA MET A 73 -12.15 32.10 -4.94
C MET A 73 -12.99 32.35 -3.68
N GLY A 74 -12.37 32.75 -2.57
CA GLY A 74 -13.05 33.10 -1.32
C GLY A 74 -13.27 31.93 -0.35
N TYR A 75 -12.69 30.75 -0.60
CA TYR A 75 -12.76 29.64 0.34
C TYR A 75 -11.73 29.82 1.46
N GLN A 76 -12.19 29.96 2.70
CA GLN A 76 -11.31 30.08 3.86
C GLN A 76 -10.90 28.70 4.38
N LEU A 77 -9.62 28.38 4.26
CA LEU A 77 -9.04 27.14 4.78
C LEU A 77 -8.38 27.43 6.13
N ALA A 78 -8.69 26.61 7.14
CA ALA A 78 -8.24 26.87 8.52
C ALA A 78 -6.71 26.76 8.71
N SER A 79 -6.02 25.99 7.85
CA SER A 79 -4.57 25.80 7.90
C SER A 79 -4.03 25.31 6.56
N ASN A 80 -2.97 25.96 6.08
CA ASN A 80 -2.31 25.61 4.81
C ASN A 80 -1.76 24.18 4.84
N ASP A 81 -1.10 23.82 5.94
CA ASP A 81 -0.49 22.49 6.08
C ASP A 81 -1.54 21.37 6.22
N ALA A 82 -2.73 21.69 6.72
CA ALA A 82 -3.79 20.70 6.89
C ALA A 82 -4.34 20.23 5.54
N LEU A 83 -4.61 21.15 4.61
CA LEU A 83 -5.10 20.79 3.27
C LEU A 83 -4.03 20.02 2.51
N VAL A 84 -2.78 20.50 2.50
CA VAL A 84 -1.66 19.83 1.82
C VAL A 84 -1.52 18.39 2.33
N ARG A 85 -1.58 18.18 3.64
CA ARG A 85 -1.49 16.84 4.25
C ARG A 85 -2.69 15.95 3.89
N GLN A 86 -3.91 16.46 4.03
CA GLN A 86 -5.13 15.66 3.80
C GLN A 86 -5.32 15.34 2.32
N PHE A 87 -5.10 16.30 1.43
CA PHE A 87 -5.16 16.09 -0.01
C PHE A 87 -4.04 15.15 -0.47
N GLY A 88 -2.81 15.34 0.03
CA GLY A 88 -1.68 14.46 -0.27
C GLY A 88 -1.99 13.02 0.10
N ALA A 89 -2.53 12.80 1.31
CA ALA A 89 -3.00 11.47 1.72
C ALA A 89 -4.09 10.91 0.79
N ALA A 90 -5.09 11.73 0.42
CA ALA A 90 -6.15 11.30 -0.51
C ALA A 90 -5.58 10.88 -1.87
N LEU A 91 -4.62 11.64 -2.40
CA LEU A 91 -3.97 11.35 -3.67
C LEU A 91 -3.14 10.07 -3.62
N ASP A 92 -2.47 9.81 -2.50
CA ASP A 92 -1.68 8.60 -2.30
C ASP A 92 -2.57 7.35 -2.25
N TRP A 93 -3.66 7.43 -1.47
CA TRP A 93 -4.66 6.36 -1.42
C TRP A 93 -5.32 6.09 -2.76
N TYR A 94 -5.68 7.16 -3.47
CA TYR A 94 -6.30 7.05 -4.78
C TYR A 94 -5.33 6.40 -5.78
N THR A 95 -4.09 6.86 -5.83
CA THR A 95 -3.06 6.32 -6.73
C THR A 95 -2.80 4.84 -6.43
N TYR A 96 -2.64 4.49 -5.15
CA TYR A 96 -2.47 3.10 -4.72
C TYR A 96 -3.65 2.22 -5.12
N LEU A 97 -4.89 2.66 -4.82
CA LEU A 97 -6.08 1.87 -5.12
C LEU A 97 -6.24 1.67 -6.63
N THR A 98 -5.92 2.69 -7.44
CA THR A 98 -6.00 2.57 -8.88
C THR A 98 -4.94 1.61 -9.42
N HIS A 99 -3.70 1.65 -8.93
CA HIS A 99 -2.67 0.66 -9.30
C HIS A 99 -3.06 -0.76 -8.91
N GLN A 100 -3.64 -0.96 -7.72
CA GLN A 100 -4.13 -2.26 -7.28
C GLN A 100 -5.30 -2.76 -8.15
N ALA A 101 -6.21 -1.86 -8.54
CA ALA A 101 -7.32 -2.20 -9.44
C ALA A 101 -6.83 -2.59 -10.84
N GLU A 102 -5.87 -1.84 -11.39
CA GLU A 102 -5.21 -2.14 -12.67
C GLU A 102 -4.52 -3.52 -12.61
N ALA A 103 -3.69 -3.76 -11.60
CA ALA A 103 -3.00 -5.03 -11.40
C ALA A 103 -3.96 -6.22 -11.24
N TYR A 104 -5.08 -6.04 -10.53
CA TYR A 104 -6.10 -7.08 -10.38
C TYR A 104 -6.77 -7.42 -11.71
N ILE A 105 -7.08 -6.42 -12.54
CA ILE A 105 -7.66 -6.63 -13.87
C ILE A 105 -6.67 -7.37 -14.76
N ASP A 106 -5.41 -6.94 -14.78
CA ASP A 106 -4.35 -7.59 -15.57
C ASP A 106 -4.16 -9.05 -15.15
N GLN A 107 -4.09 -9.32 -13.84
CA GLN A 107 -4.01 -10.68 -13.32
C GLN A 107 -5.20 -11.55 -13.80
N LYS A 108 -6.43 -11.01 -13.75
CA LYS A 108 -7.61 -11.75 -14.22
C LYS A 108 -7.57 -11.99 -15.72
N LEU A 109 -7.18 -11.00 -16.52
CA LEU A 109 -7.04 -11.15 -17.96
C LEU A 109 -5.96 -12.19 -18.31
N ASP A 110 -4.83 -12.20 -17.61
CA ASP A 110 -3.75 -13.16 -17.83
C ASP A 110 -4.17 -14.58 -17.49
N THR A 111 -4.89 -14.79 -16.37
CA THR A 111 -5.43 -16.13 -16.06
C THR A 111 -6.37 -16.65 -17.15
N LEU A 112 -7.19 -15.78 -17.76
CA LEU A 112 -8.08 -16.16 -18.86
C LEU A 112 -7.29 -16.47 -20.14
N ARG A 113 -6.28 -15.66 -20.47
CA ARG A 113 -5.39 -15.87 -21.62
C ARG A 113 -4.63 -17.19 -21.50
N THR A 114 -4.07 -17.50 -20.33
CA THR A 114 -3.37 -18.77 -20.07
C THR A 114 -4.33 -19.96 -20.10
N SER A 115 -5.56 -19.84 -19.57
CA SER A 115 -6.56 -20.92 -19.63
C SER A 115 -7.07 -21.22 -21.04
N SER A 116 -7.03 -20.24 -21.94
CA SER A 116 -7.43 -20.38 -23.34
C SER A 116 -6.34 -21.00 -24.21
N GLN A 117 -5.09 -21.01 -23.73
CA GLN A 117 -3.98 -21.74 -24.35
C GLN A 117 -3.97 -23.17 -23.79
N THR A 118 -4.79 -24.04 -24.34
CA THR A 118 -4.54 -25.48 -24.25
C THR A 118 -3.17 -25.77 -24.86
N PRO A 119 -2.27 -26.52 -24.20
CA PRO A 119 -1.07 -27.03 -24.86
C PRO A 119 -1.51 -27.80 -26.09
N ASP A 120 -0.84 -27.49 -27.21
CA ASP A 120 -0.94 -28.16 -28.49
C ASP A 120 -1.05 -29.67 -28.28
N LEU A 121 -2.04 -30.29 -28.94
CA LEU A 121 -2.21 -31.75 -28.92
C LEU A 121 -0.87 -32.42 -29.28
N PRO A 122 -0.50 -33.54 -28.62
CA PRO A 122 0.64 -34.31 -29.09
C PRO A 122 0.42 -34.69 -30.56
N PRO A 123 1.46 -34.65 -31.42
CA PRO A 123 1.32 -34.96 -32.83
C PRO A 123 0.72 -36.36 -33.02
N PRO A 124 -0.12 -36.57 -34.05
CA PRO A 124 -0.81 -37.84 -34.24
C PRO A 124 0.20 -38.96 -34.43
N THR A 125 0.26 -39.88 -33.46
CA THR A 125 1.10 -41.07 -33.55
C THR A 125 0.52 -42.02 -34.61
N PRO A 126 1.34 -42.50 -35.57
CA PRO A 126 0.91 -43.56 -36.47
C PRO A 126 0.69 -44.87 -35.70
N ILE A 127 -0.47 -45.49 -35.93
CA ILE A 127 -0.87 -46.77 -35.35
C ILE A 127 0.04 -47.88 -35.90
N ILE A 128 0.74 -48.60 -35.01
CA ILE A 128 1.45 -49.85 -35.34
C ILE A 128 1.00 -50.94 -34.34
N PRO A 129 0.61 -52.16 -34.80
CA PRO A 129 0.20 -53.26 -33.91
C PRO A 129 1.36 -53.94 -33.16
N GLU A 130 1.01 -54.53 -32.01
CA GLU A 130 1.81 -55.17 -30.94
C GLU A 130 2.87 -56.21 -31.35
N THR A 131 3.94 -56.36 -30.53
CA THR A 131 4.34 -57.63 -29.85
C THR A 131 5.44 -57.43 -28.77
N PRO A 132 5.62 -58.34 -27.78
CA PRO A 132 6.23 -58.06 -26.47
C PRO A 132 7.69 -58.54 -26.21
N GLN A 133 8.31 -57.93 -25.17
CA GLN A 133 9.45 -58.38 -24.32
C GLN A 133 10.88 -58.44 -24.94
N PRO A 134 12.00 -58.54 -24.15
CA PRO A 134 12.24 -58.33 -22.70
C PRO A 134 13.53 -57.52 -22.33
N ALA A 135 13.63 -57.18 -21.03
CA ALA A 135 14.79 -57.17 -20.11
C ALA A 135 16.19 -56.58 -20.45
N ALA A 136 16.77 -55.96 -19.39
CA ALA A 136 18.20 -55.75 -19.09
C ALA A 136 18.93 -54.69 -19.95
N THR A 137 19.86 -53.85 -19.48
CA THR A 137 20.64 -53.69 -18.23
C THR A 137 21.35 -52.35 -18.35
N ALA A 138 21.32 -51.52 -17.30
CA ALA A 138 22.47 -51.08 -16.50
C ALA A 138 23.31 -49.88 -16.99
N SER A 139 23.69 -49.08 -15.97
CA SER A 139 24.80 -48.12 -15.90
C SER A 139 24.54 -46.79 -16.59
N GLY A 140 24.69 -45.61 -16.00
CA GLY A 140 25.21 -45.09 -14.72
C GLY A 140 25.04 -43.56 -14.87
N SER A 141 25.27 -42.64 -13.95
CA SER A 141 25.81 -42.55 -12.61
C SER A 141 25.75 -41.04 -12.30
N ARG A 142 25.88 -40.68 -11.01
CA ARG A 142 26.15 -39.33 -10.46
C ARG A 142 24.93 -38.40 -10.39
N GLY A 143 24.58 -37.83 -9.24
CA GLY A 143 25.10 -37.89 -7.88
C GLY A 143 24.06 -37.18 -6.99
N SER A 144 23.66 -37.81 -5.88
CA SER A 144 24.02 -37.39 -4.51
C SER A 144 23.70 -35.92 -4.19
N LYS A 145 22.62 -35.61 -3.46
CA LYS A 145 22.37 -35.81 -2.01
C LYS A 145 22.67 -34.52 -1.21
N ARG A 146 21.63 -34.10 -0.48
CA ARG A 146 21.57 -33.66 0.93
C ARG A 146 22.56 -32.57 1.38
N ALA A 147 22.11 -31.42 1.89
CA ALA A 147 21.33 -31.14 3.11
C ALA A 147 22.22 -30.77 4.31
N ARG A 148 21.68 -29.82 5.09
CA ARG A 148 22.07 -29.38 6.44
C ARG A 148 23.32 -28.48 6.46
N ALA A 149 23.52 -27.55 7.38
CA ALA A 149 22.90 -27.25 8.68
C ALA A 149 23.54 -25.93 9.19
N ASP A 150 22.90 -25.28 10.17
CA ASP A 150 23.51 -24.71 11.40
C ASP A 150 24.64 -23.64 11.25
N ASP A 151 24.85 -22.64 12.09
CA ASP A 151 24.27 -22.06 13.31
C ASP A 151 25.10 -20.77 13.56
N ASP A 152 24.73 -19.98 14.58
CA ASP A 152 25.55 -18.93 15.22
C ASP A 152 25.75 -17.60 14.46
N ASN A 153 25.79 -16.40 15.04
CA ASN A 153 25.51 -15.79 16.34
C ASN A 153 25.78 -14.26 16.10
N GLU A 154 25.41 -13.39 17.03
CA GLU A 154 25.76 -11.95 17.14
C GLU A 154 24.86 -10.92 16.43
N GLU A 155 24.15 -10.15 17.27
CA GLU A 155 23.95 -8.70 17.14
C GLU A 155 24.64 -8.08 18.38
N PRO A 156 25.23 -6.86 18.33
CA PRO A 156 24.35 -5.70 18.23
C PRO A 156 24.90 -4.43 17.55
N GLY A 157 23.99 -3.66 16.94
CA GLY A 157 23.94 -2.20 17.23
C GLY A 157 23.75 -1.23 16.04
N PRO A 158 22.78 -0.29 16.12
CA PRO A 158 22.59 0.81 15.18
C PRO A 158 23.32 2.08 15.64
N ASN A 159 23.79 2.92 14.70
CA ASN A 159 24.36 4.22 15.04
C ASN A 159 23.84 5.33 14.11
N ARG A 160 22.87 6.11 14.58
CA ARG A 160 22.64 7.50 14.11
C ARG A 160 22.11 8.39 15.24
N GLY A 161 22.93 9.37 15.63
CA GLY A 161 22.48 10.72 16.03
C GLY A 161 22.17 10.96 17.51
N LYS A 162 23.19 11.17 18.35
CA LYS A 162 23.05 11.80 19.67
C LYS A 162 23.02 13.33 19.52
N LYS A 163 21.87 13.97 19.78
CA LYS A 163 21.81 15.37 20.25
C LYS A 163 22.08 15.37 21.76
N ALA A 164 23.15 16.03 22.18
CA ALA A 164 23.50 16.20 23.58
C ALA A 164 22.52 17.19 24.25
N ARG A 165 21.89 16.77 25.36
CA ARG A 165 21.19 17.65 26.29
C ARG A 165 21.75 17.37 27.69
N THR A 166 22.27 18.41 28.32
CA THR A 166 22.97 18.41 29.61
C THR A 166 22.05 17.99 30.77
N LYS A 167 22.56 17.12 31.65
CA LYS A 167 21.90 16.65 32.89
C LYS A 167 22.06 17.68 34.01
N GLY A 168 20.95 18.05 34.66
CA GLY A 168 20.92 18.57 36.04
C GLY A 168 20.62 17.43 37.03
N PRO A 169 20.83 17.63 38.35
CA PRO A 169 20.80 16.55 39.34
C PRO A 169 19.37 16.06 39.63
N GLU A 170 19.27 14.74 39.83
CA GLU A 170 18.06 13.91 39.85
C GLU A 170 17.43 13.85 41.26
N LYS A 171 16.12 14.08 41.38
CA LYS A 171 15.32 13.73 42.58
C LYS A 171 14.69 12.35 42.35
N PRO A 172 14.62 11.46 43.36
CA PRO A 172 14.04 10.13 43.18
C PRO A 172 12.52 10.23 42.94
N LYS A 173 12.05 9.56 41.88
CA LYS A 173 10.64 9.52 41.43
C LYS A 173 9.95 8.29 42.02
N PRO A 174 8.68 8.38 42.47
CA PRO A 174 7.94 7.24 42.99
C PRO A 174 7.70 6.18 41.91
N GLU A 175 7.91 4.92 42.26
CA GLU A 175 7.76 3.75 41.37
C GLU A 175 6.30 3.59 40.92
N ASN A 176 6.10 3.51 39.60
CA ASN A 176 4.79 3.32 38.99
C ASN A 176 4.46 1.82 39.01
N PRO A 177 3.34 1.37 39.59
CA PRO A 177 3.02 -0.05 39.77
C PRO A 177 2.56 -0.78 38.49
N PHE A 178 2.67 -0.14 37.32
CA PHE A 178 2.32 -0.73 36.03
C PHE A 178 3.60 -1.00 35.23
N PRO A 179 3.71 -2.17 34.56
CA PRO A 179 4.83 -2.45 33.69
C PRO A 179 4.91 -1.38 32.60
N GLU A 180 6.12 -0.88 32.34
CA GLU A 180 6.33 0.08 31.27
C GLU A 180 5.88 -0.54 29.94
N PRO A 181 5.06 0.16 29.14
CA PRO A 181 4.61 -0.37 27.86
C PRO A 181 5.84 -0.62 26.97
N PRO A 182 5.85 -1.71 26.19
CA PRO A 182 6.96 -1.99 25.28
C PRO A 182 7.17 -0.79 24.36
N ASN A 183 8.44 -0.45 24.13
CA ASN A 183 8.81 0.64 23.24
C ASN A 183 8.41 0.23 21.81
N LEU A 184 7.27 0.73 21.36
CA LEU A 184 6.75 0.49 20.02
C LEU A 184 7.42 1.50 19.09
N ASP A 185 8.64 1.18 18.64
CA ASP A 185 9.35 1.95 17.61
C ASP A 185 8.61 1.94 16.24
N HIS A 186 7.58 1.10 16.12
CA HIS A 186 6.68 1.06 14.97
C HIS A 186 5.23 0.84 15.41
N PRO A 187 4.25 1.26 14.59
CA PRO A 187 2.84 0.93 14.83
C PRO A 187 2.63 -0.58 14.94
N SER A 188 1.64 -1.01 15.74
CA SER A 188 1.31 -2.43 15.87
C SER A 188 1.07 -3.09 14.50
N GLU A 189 1.41 -4.36 14.36
CA GLU A 189 1.17 -5.17 13.15
C GLU A 189 -0.30 -5.12 12.68
N TYR A 190 -1.23 -5.05 13.64
CA TYR A 190 -2.65 -4.84 13.35
C TYR A 190 -2.95 -3.51 12.64
N LEU A 191 -2.29 -2.42 13.03
CA LEU A 191 -2.45 -1.11 12.38
C LEU A 191 -1.74 -1.07 11.03
N GLY A 192 -0.55 -1.67 10.92
CA GLY A 192 0.20 -1.83 9.66
C GLY A 192 -0.63 -2.58 8.61
N SER A 193 -1.19 -3.73 8.97
CA SER A 193 -2.04 -4.54 8.07
C SER A 193 -3.36 -3.85 7.68
N ARG A 194 -3.89 -2.95 8.51
CA ARG A 194 -5.15 -2.23 8.22
C ARG A 194 -4.94 -0.96 7.39
N CYS A 195 -3.76 -0.33 7.48
CA CYS A 195 -3.44 0.87 6.73
C CYS A 195 -1.92 0.93 6.42
N PRO A 196 -1.44 0.25 5.37
CA PRO A 196 -0.01 0.16 5.06
C PRO A 196 0.64 1.52 4.79
N LEU A 197 -0.09 2.45 4.17
CA LEU A 197 0.40 3.82 3.91
C LEU A 197 0.35 4.74 5.14
N CYS A 198 -0.54 4.50 6.11
CA CYS A 198 -0.57 5.29 7.35
C CYS A 198 0.51 4.86 8.33
N PHE A 199 0.85 3.57 8.34
CA PHE A 199 1.58 2.91 9.42
C PHE A 199 2.80 2.10 8.93
N GLY A 200 3.16 2.19 7.65
CA GLY A 200 4.37 1.60 7.07
C GLY A 200 4.38 0.08 7.12
N GLY A 201 3.54 -0.58 6.33
CA GLY A 201 3.60 -2.04 6.16
C GLY A 201 4.91 -2.48 5.49
N ASP A 202 5.42 -3.66 5.84
CA ASP A 202 6.73 -4.21 5.41
C ASP A 202 6.91 -4.45 3.89
N GLU A 203 5.93 -4.07 3.07
CA GLU A 203 5.87 -4.33 1.63
C GLU A 203 6.52 -3.24 0.75
N TRP A 204 7.18 -2.22 1.33
CA TRP A 204 7.85 -1.14 0.59
C TRP A 204 9.37 -1.31 0.50
N GLY A 205 9.81 -2.53 0.17
CA GLY A 205 11.22 -2.93 0.14
C GLY A 205 11.67 -3.61 -1.15
N HIS A 206 11.15 -3.26 -2.32
CA HIS A 206 11.84 -3.45 -3.61
C HIS A 206 11.11 -2.74 -4.76
N LEU A 207 11.57 -1.52 -5.05
CA LEU A 207 11.60 -0.97 -6.41
C LEU A 207 13.06 -0.92 -6.84
#